data_AF-A0A6P5Z635-F1
#
_entry.id   AF-A0A6P5Z635-F1
#
_cell.length_a   1.000
_cell.length_b   1.000
_cell.length_c   1.000
_cell.angle_alpha   90.00
_cell.angle_beta   90.00
_cell.angle_gamma   90.00
#
_symmetry.space_group_name_H-M   'P 1'
#
loop_
_entity.id
_entity.type
_entity.pdbx_description
1 polymer ?
#
loop_
_entity_poly.entity_id
_entity_poly.type
_entity_poly.pdbx_seq_one_letter_code
_entity_poly.pdbx_strand_id
1 'polypeptide(L)'
;MSDPELILKHIFSNRMKGNSDILILSRNGNRNRKSTIMCIYNSTTIEKLRSTIDSSAYYFKNQLRCRRNLMKQKPYLAVSNLFQKMAVRNLFLMSNYQRFFRSFKSPIFSTVSLFFTISVAAIFFIIYENILTSNLSMYPEDTAANKILTAPTTKSKGQLRSTFSSKPLQITTQRKIEGVDRETLDPLIPPFNVTRLERIAWFQKKLPELGLFKSSNFNSQFHDQVLGFFNSSCTIWYFMLWLSPAQSFGPREFSAVDSLFKASPKGCLMILSPSLNSRQGYRILKPLIDGGFKVLAVTPDLPFLVKNTPAEGWLDELKRGSKDPGKIPLSYNLSNLIRLAILYKYGGVYLDVDFIVLKDFTGLRNAIGAQSIDTSTRKWTRINGAAMIFNDNHPLLHDFLEEFALTFDGSKWGHNGPYLVSRVIERIEYAPGYDLTILPPKTFYPMDWIKIARLFKKPETETESKWIEDMLVELNRSTYAIHLWNHRSKELMIEEGSVMDKLISSFCVICQQRNKQPPLGTTIDKILFLNTI
;
A
#
# COMPACT_ATOMS: atom_id res chain seq x y z
N MET A 1 -50.37 -35.51 17.74
CA MET A 1 -49.57 -36.71 18.04
C MET A 1 -49.18 -37.31 16.70
N SER A 2 -47.86 -37.50 16.49
CA SER A 2 -47.20 -38.40 15.51
C SER A 2 -47.61 -38.24 14.02
N ASP A 3 -46.73 -38.15 13.02
CA ASP A 3 -45.54 -38.99 12.79
C ASP A 3 -44.71 -38.40 11.60
N PRO A 4 -43.37 -38.21 11.70
CA PRO A 4 -42.54 -37.60 10.66
C PRO A 4 -41.98 -38.57 9.59
N GLU A 5 -42.66 -39.68 9.26
CA GLU A 5 -42.13 -40.69 8.33
C GLU A 5 -42.56 -40.56 6.85
N LEU A 6 -43.28 -39.49 6.46
CA LEU A 6 -43.82 -39.37 5.09
C LEU A 6 -43.15 -38.34 4.15
N ILE A 7 -42.14 -37.58 4.59
CA ILE A 7 -41.51 -36.52 3.75
C ILE A 7 -40.10 -36.92 3.24
N LEU A 8 -39.66 -38.17 3.48
CA LEU A 8 -38.34 -38.65 3.04
C LEU A 8 -38.36 -39.64 1.85
N LYS A 9 -39.54 -39.92 1.28
CA LYS A 9 -39.68 -40.88 0.16
C LYS A 9 -39.84 -40.27 -1.24
N HIS A 10 -39.73 -38.96 -1.40
CA HIS A 10 -39.88 -38.32 -2.72
C HIS A 10 -38.65 -37.56 -3.26
N ILE A 11 -37.53 -37.58 -2.54
CA ILE A 11 -36.27 -36.95 -2.99
C ILE A 11 -35.11 -37.96 -2.93
N PHE A 12 -35.35 -39.22 -3.30
CA PHE A 12 -34.26 -40.15 -3.60
C PHE A 12 -34.72 -41.15 -4.67
N SER A 13 -34.81 -40.67 -5.90
CA SER A 13 -34.65 -41.51 -7.08
C SER A 13 -33.76 -40.77 -8.07
N ASN A 14 -32.55 -41.30 -8.22
CA ASN A 14 -31.59 -41.12 -9.30
C ASN A 14 -30.55 -39.98 -9.25
N ARG A 15 -29.30 -40.46 -9.10
CA ARG A 15 -27.96 -39.91 -9.45
C ARG A 15 -27.35 -38.92 -8.45
N MET A 16 -26.43 -39.31 -7.56
CA MET A 16 -25.10 -39.92 -7.74
C MET A 16 -24.19 -39.19 -8.75
N LYS A 17 -23.41 -38.22 -8.24
CA LYS A 17 -21.95 -38.07 -8.48
C LYS A 17 -21.35 -37.02 -7.53
N GLY A 18 -20.64 -37.50 -6.51
CA GLY A 18 -19.49 -36.84 -5.87
C GLY A 18 -19.70 -35.53 -5.12
N ASN A 19 -20.22 -35.58 -3.89
CA ASN A 19 -19.99 -34.56 -2.87
C ASN A 19 -19.30 -35.18 -1.66
N SER A 20 -18.51 -34.36 -0.97
CA SER A 20 -18.65 -34.29 0.49
C SER A 20 -18.71 -32.82 0.88
N ASP A 21 -19.94 -32.30 0.88
CA ASP A 21 -20.31 -31.02 1.49
C ASP A 21 -20.37 -31.16 3.01
N ILE A 22 -20.00 -30.08 3.70
CA ILE A 22 -20.10 -29.92 5.15
C ILE A 22 -21.47 -29.31 5.47
N LEU A 23 -22.27 -29.99 6.30
CA LEU A 23 -23.55 -29.49 6.79
C LEU A 23 -23.36 -28.90 8.20
N ILE A 24 -23.58 -27.59 8.39
CA ILE A 24 -23.54 -26.92 9.70
C ILE A 24 -24.98 -26.65 10.17
N LEU A 25 -25.40 -27.32 11.25
CA LEU A 25 -26.63 -26.98 11.97
C LEU A 25 -26.30 -26.03 13.13
N SER A 26 -26.85 -24.82 13.10
CA SER A 26 -26.85 -23.89 14.23
C SER A 26 -28.10 -24.11 15.09
N ARG A 27 -27.93 -24.27 16.41
CA ARG A 27 -29.03 -24.19 17.37
C ARG A 27 -28.67 -23.23 18.50
N ASN A 28 -29.55 -22.25 18.71
CA ASN A 28 -29.52 -21.26 19.77
C ASN A 28 -29.59 -21.90 21.17
N GLY A 29 -28.81 -21.39 22.14
CA GLY A 29 -29.10 -21.61 23.57
C GLY A 29 -27.91 -21.80 24.50
N ASN A 30 -27.39 -20.69 25.02
CA ASN A 30 -26.75 -20.49 26.34
C ASN A 30 -25.41 -21.19 26.72
N ARG A 31 -24.72 -20.48 27.63
CA ARG A 31 -23.30 -20.49 28.02
C ARG A 31 -22.70 -21.85 28.47
N ASN A 32 -21.41 -22.01 28.14
CA ASN A 32 -20.44 -22.98 28.65
C ASN A 32 -20.62 -24.46 28.26
N ARG A 33 -20.04 -24.86 27.12
CA ARG A 33 -19.30 -26.14 26.93
C ARG A 33 -18.65 -26.22 25.54
N LYS A 34 -17.49 -26.89 25.48
CA LYS A 34 -16.65 -27.09 24.29
C LYS A 34 -17.43 -27.82 23.17
N SER A 35 -17.38 -27.29 21.96
CA SER A 35 -17.82 -27.97 20.74
C SER A 35 -16.97 -29.23 20.53
N THR A 36 -17.60 -30.40 20.61
CA THR A 36 -16.98 -31.68 20.24
C THR A 36 -17.41 -32.00 18.82
N ILE A 37 -16.47 -32.04 17.87
CA ILE A 37 -16.74 -32.47 16.50
C ILE A 37 -16.78 -34.01 16.51
N MET A 38 -17.96 -34.59 16.29
CA MET A 38 -18.14 -36.03 16.14
C MET A 38 -18.15 -36.35 14.64
N CYS A 39 -17.05 -36.85 14.11
CA CYS A 39 -16.99 -37.37 12.74
C CYS A 39 -17.60 -38.78 12.70
N ILE A 40 -18.75 -38.94 12.06
CA ILE A 40 -19.32 -40.26 11.77
C ILE A 40 -18.69 -40.74 10.46
N TYR A 41 -17.81 -41.75 10.54
CA TYR A 41 -17.30 -42.44 9.35
C TYR A 41 -18.25 -43.56 8.96
N ASN A 42 -18.58 -43.63 7.66
CA ASN A 42 -19.37 -44.71 7.08
C ASN A 42 -18.64 -46.07 7.24
N SER A 43 -19.37 -47.14 7.56
CA SER A 43 -18.83 -48.44 7.99
C SER A 43 -17.99 -49.18 6.95
N THR A 44 -17.96 -48.70 5.71
CA THR A 44 -17.15 -49.25 4.60
C THR A 44 -15.75 -48.63 4.47
N THR A 45 -15.42 -47.59 5.24
CA THR A 45 -14.06 -46.99 5.27
C THR A 45 -13.20 -47.56 6.41
N ILE A 46 -13.82 -48.22 7.40
CA ILE A 46 -13.14 -48.78 8.57
C ILE A 46 -12.42 -50.12 8.26
N GLU A 47 -12.85 -50.86 7.23
CA GLU A 47 -12.16 -52.09 6.80
C GLU A 47 -10.94 -51.84 5.89
N LYS A 48 -10.83 -50.66 5.25
CA LYS A 48 -9.63 -50.26 4.48
C LYS A 48 -8.55 -49.55 5.31
N LEU A 49 -8.87 -49.15 6.55
CA LEU A 49 -7.89 -48.67 7.53
C LEU A 49 -7.28 -49.80 8.38
N ARG A 50 -7.94 -50.97 8.45
CA ARG A 50 -7.40 -52.17 9.12
C ARG A 50 -6.27 -52.86 8.35
N SER A 51 -6.20 -52.73 7.02
CA SER A 51 -5.14 -53.35 6.21
C SER A 51 -3.84 -52.54 6.08
N THR A 52 -3.78 -51.35 6.68
CA THR A 52 -2.57 -50.48 6.66
C THR A 52 -1.96 -50.30 8.06
N ILE A 53 -2.52 -50.94 9.09
CA ILE A 53 -2.04 -50.88 10.48
C ILE A 53 -1.11 -52.05 10.84
N ASP A 54 -0.94 -53.05 9.96
CA ASP A 54 0.02 -54.16 10.18
C ASP A 54 1.45 -53.91 9.65
N SER A 55 1.74 -52.72 9.09
CA SER A 55 3.12 -52.36 8.67
C SER A 55 3.81 -51.31 9.57
N SER A 56 3.14 -50.81 10.63
CA SER A 56 3.70 -49.80 11.55
C SER A 56 4.27 -50.40 12.84
N ALA A 57 4.02 -51.68 13.14
CA ALA A 57 4.66 -52.40 14.24
C ALA A 57 6.12 -52.82 13.96
N TYR A 58 6.56 -52.76 12.69
CA TYR A 58 7.95 -53.00 12.29
C TYR A 58 8.81 -51.71 12.28
N TYR A 59 8.17 -50.52 12.35
CA TYR A 59 8.86 -49.23 12.25
C TYR A 59 9.19 -48.60 13.62
N PHE A 60 8.51 -49.01 14.70
CA PHE A 60 8.75 -48.45 16.05
C PHE A 60 9.84 -49.17 16.86
N LYS A 61 10.43 -50.26 16.35
CA LYS A 61 11.52 -51.01 17.02
C LYS A 61 12.93 -50.67 16.52
N ASN A 62 13.06 -49.84 15.47
CA ASN A 62 14.36 -49.43 14.90
C ASN A 62 14.73 -47.95 15.09
N GLN A 63 13.93 -47.15 15.81
CA GLN A 63 14.29 -45.75 16.13
C GLN A 63 14.94 -45.54 17.51
N LEU A 64 15.24 -46.63 18.25
CA LEU A 64 16.00 -46.58 19.51
C LEU A 64 17.45 -47.07 19.38
N ARG A 65 17.95 -47.31 18.16
CA ARG A 65 19.33 -47.80 17.92
C ARG A 65 20.16 -47.00 16.92
N CYS A 66 19.78 -45.76 16.62
CA CYS A 66 20.58 -44.82 15.83
C CYS A 66 20.72 -43.44 16.51
N ARG A 67 20.94 -43.42 17.82
CA ARG A 67 21.26 -42.20 18.59
C ARG A 67 22.63 -42.26 19.29
N ARG A 68 23.60 -42.98 18.69
CA ARG A 68 24.97 -43.12 19.23
C ARG A 68 26.14 -42.98 18.27
N ASN A 69 25.95 -42.66 16.98
CA ASN A 69 27.06 -42.58 16.01
C ASN A 69 27.08 -41.34 15.10
N LEU A 70 26.59 -40.20 15.56
CA LEU A 70 26.83 -38.89 14.91
C LEU A 70 27.40 -37.89 15.93
N MET A 71 28.52 -38.30 16.52
CA MET A 71 29.48 -37.45 17.22
C MET A 71 30.84 -37.72 16.60
N LYS A 72 31.11 -37.15 15.42
CA LYS A 72 32.45 -36.92 14.87
C LYS A 72 32.33 -36.00 13.65
N GLN A 73 33.18 -34.97 13.66
CA GLN A 73 33.35 -33.86 12.70
C GLN A 73 32.47 -32.59 12.96
N LYS A 74 33.17 -31.54 13.43
CA LYS A 74 32.76 -30.14 13.69
C LYS A 74 33.09 -29.27 12.45
N PRO A 75 32.78 -27.94 12.39
CA PRO A 75 32.15 -27.06 13.41
C PRO A 75 30.95 -26.23 12.88
N TYR A 76 29.97 -25.89 13.73
CA TYR A 76 29.30 -24.57 13.81
C TYR A 76 28.27 -24.65 14.96
N LEU A 77 28.79 -24.58 16.18
CA LEU A 77 28.00 -24.50 17.41
C LEU A 77 28.70 -23.52 18.36
N ALA A 78 28.69 -22.25 17.96
CA ALA A 78 29.31 -21.16 18.72
C ALA A 78 28.29 -20.14 19.29
N VAL A 79 27.00 -20.24 18.95
CA VAL A 79 26.00 -19.24 19.43
C VAL A 79 25.13 -19.77 20.58
N SER A 80 24.78 -21.06 20.62
CA SER A 80 23.97 -21.60 21.74
C SER A 80 24.78 -21.83 23.03
N ASN A 81 26.08 -22.12 22.93
CA ASN A 81 26.97 -22.27 24.09
C ASN A 81 27.34 -20.94 24.75
N LEU A 82 27.17 -19.81 24.07
CA LEU A 82 27.41 -18.48 24.64
C LEU A 82 26.25 -18.07 25.57
N PHE A 83 25.00 -18.39 25.20
CA PHE A 83 23.83 -18.12 26.03
C PHE A 83 23.73 -19.04 27.25
N GLN A 84 24.05 -20.34 27.12
CA GLN A 84 24.10 -21.23 28.29
C GLN A 84 25.27 -20.92 29.24
N LYS A 85 26.45 -20.54 28.72
CA LYS A 85 27.56 -20.08 29.58
C LYS A 85 27.30 -18.72 30.21
N MET A 86 26.61 -17.79 29.53
CA MET A 86 26.21 -16.52 30.14
C MET A 86 25.11 -16.71 31.20
N ALA A 87 24.14 -17.60 31.00
CA ALA A 87 23.09 -17.87 31.99
C ALA A 87 23.64 -18.50 33.28
N VAL A 88 24.59 -19.43 33.19
CA VAL A 88 25.23 -20.05 34.36
C VAL A 88 26.21 -19.09 35.04
N ARG A 89 26.92 -18.24 34.28
CA ARG A 89 27.81 -17.21 34.83
C ARG A 89 27.03 -16.07 35.50
N ASN A 90 25.85 -15.72 34.97
CA ASN A 90 24.93 -14.74 35.58
C ASN A 90 24.21 -15.29 36.82
N LEU A 91 23.90 -16.60 36.88
CA LEU A 91 23.40 -17.22 38.12
C LEU A 91 24.46 -17.25 39.24
N PHE A 92 25.73 -17.49 38.90
CA PHE A 92 26.84 -17.41 39.87
C PHE A 92 27.15 -15.96 40.30
N LEU A 93 27.00 -14.98 39.40
CA LEU A 93 27.10 -13.56 39.74
C LEU A 93 25.94 -13.09 40.64
N MET A 94 24.70 -13.57 40.42
CA MET A 94 23.55 -13.29 41.29
C MET A 94 23.68 -13.93 42.68
N SER A 95 24.26 -15.13 42.77
CA SER A 95 24.56 -15.81 44.05
C SER A 95 25.61 -15.05 44.88
N ASN A 96 26.63 -14.49 44.23
CA ASN A 96 27.64 -13.66 44.91
C ASN A 96 27.13 -12.25 45.24
N TYR A 97 26.21 -11.69 44.43
CA TYR A 97 25.57 -10.40 44.73
C TYR A 97 24.66 -10.47 45.96
N GLN A 98 23.88 -11.54 46.12
CA GLN A 98 23.08 -11.77 47.33
C GLN A 98 23.93 -11.98 48.58
N ARG A 99 25.17 -12.46 48.42
CA ARG A 99 26.12 -12.64 49.53
C ARG A 99 26.80 -11.33 49.92
N PHE A 100 27.08 -10.44 48.96
CA PHE A 100 27.67 -9.11 49.20
C PHE A 100 26.70 -8.17 49.93
N PHE A 101 25.41 -8.22 49.61
CA PHE A 101 24.39 -7.37 50.26
C PHE A 101 23.86 -7.89 51.61
N ARG A 102 24.26 -9.10 52.05
CA ARG A 102 23.96 -9.58 53.42
C ARG A 102 24.86 -8.94 54.49
N SER A 103 25.87 -8.17 54.12
CA SER A 103 26.85 -7.62 55.06
C SER A 103 26.58 -6.18 55.53
N PHE A 104 25.51 -5.53 55.07
CA PHE A 104 25.15 -4.18 55.49
C PHE A 104 23.70 -4.11 55.98
N LYS A 105 23.51 -4.25 57.30
CA LYS A 105 22.24 -3.96 57.97
C LYS A 105 22.13 -2.45 58.17
N SER A 106 21.64 -1.72 57.16
CA SER A 106 21.17 -0.34 57.33
C SER A 106 19.85 -0.14 56.58
N PRO A 107 18.82 0.46 57.21
CA PRO A 107 17.49 0.64 56.62
C PRO A 107 17.47 1.55 55.37
N ILE A 108 18.56 2.25 55.08
CA ILE A 108 18.68 3.19 53.94
C ILE A 108 18.94 2.45 52.61
N PHE A 109 19.53 1.25 52.63
CA PHE A 109 19.85 0.51 51.39
C PHE A 109 18.69 -0.34 50.86
N SER A 110 17.75 -0.74 51.73
CA SER A 110 16.55 -1.50 51.36
C SER A 110 15.62 -0.70 50.44
N THR A 111 15.44 0.58 50.74
CA THR A 111 14.60 1.48 49.95
C THR A 111 15.23 1.78 48.58
N VAL A 112 16.54 2.02 48.52
CA VAL A 112 17.26 2.28 47.25
C VAL A 112 17.25 1.05 46.33
N SER A 113 17.42 -0.16 46.88
CA SER A 113 17.34 -1.40 46.11
C SER A 113 15.93 -1.64 45.55
N LEU A 114 14.89 -1.36 46.33
CA LEU A 114 13.51 -1.51 45.90
C LEU A 114 13.15 -0.51 44.78
N PHE A 115 13.53 0.76 44.94
CA PHE A 115 13.36 1.79 43.92
C PHE A 115 14.08 1.46 42.62
N PHE A 116 15.30 0.92 42.69
CA PHE A 116 16.04 0.53 41.49
C PHE A 116 15.37 -0.65 40.77
N THR A 117 14.89 -1.67 41.51
CA THR A 117 14.18 -2.80 40.91
C THR A 117 12.84 -2.40 40.28
N ILE A 118 12.09 -1.49 40.92
CA ILE A 118 10.85 -0.95 40.38
C ILE A 118 11.12 -0.10 39.13
N SER A 119 12.20 0.69 39.12
CA SER A 119 12.57 1.53 37.98
C SER A 119 12.96 0.68 36.77
N VAL A 120 13.76 -0.38 36.97
CA VAL A 120 14.13 -1.31 35.89
C VAL A 120 12.91 -2.06 35.37
N ALA A 121 12.04 -2.56 36.26
CA ALA A 121 10.79 -3.22 35.85
C ALA A 121 9.85 -2.29 35.07
N ALA A 122 9.74 -1.01 35.48
CA ALA A 122 8.98 0.00 34.77
C ALA A 122 9.56 0.29 33.38
N ILE A 123 10.88 0.35 33.23
CA ILE A 123 11.54 0.51 31.91
C ILE A 123 11.24 -0.70 31.01
N PHE A 124 11.32 -1.92 31.53
CA PHE A 124 10.96 -3.12 30.76
C PHE A 124 9.47 -3.15 30.39
N PHE A 125 8.57 -2.69 31.28
CA PHE A 125 7.15 -2.56 30.97
C PHE A 125 6.90 -1.48 29.90
N ILE A 126 7.57 -0.33 29.96
CA ILE A 126 7.47 0.73 28.95
C ILE A 126 8.01 0.25 27.61
N ILE A 127 9.12 -0.50 27.58
CA ILE A 127 9.66 -1.09 26.35
C ILE A 127 8.72 -2.16 25.81
N TYR A 128 8.16 -3.01 26.66
CA TYR A 128 7.21 -4.06 26.27
C TYR A 128 5.90 -3.48 25.73
N GLU A 129 5.34 -2.47 26.40
CA GLU A 129 4.17 -1.72 25.92
C GLU A 129 4.48 -0.93 24.64
N ASN A 130 5.66 -0.34 24.48
CA ASN A 130 6.07 0.30 23.22
C ASN A 130 6.24 -0.71 22.07
N ILE A 131 6.68 -1.94 22.35
CA ILE A 131 6.75 -3.03 21.36
C ILE A 131 5.35 -3.57 21.02
N LEU A 132 4.43 -3.58 21.98
CA LEU A 132 3.06 -4.04 21.77
C LEU A 132 2.19 -2.98 21.06
N THR A 133 2.34 -1.70 21.43
CA THR A 133 1.65 -0.55 20.81
C THR A 133 2.20 -0.22 19.41
N SER A 134 3.49 -0.44 19.13
CA SER A 134 4.03 -0.35 17.76
C SER A 134 3.50 -1.43 16.81
N ASN A 135 2.97 -2.54 17.35
CA ASN A 135 2.25 -3.55 16.58
C ASN A 135 0.72 -3.32 16.54
N LEU A 136 0.20 -2.33 17.27
CA LEU A 136 -1.24 -2.10 17.41
C LEU A 136 -1.63 -0.62 17.50
N SER A 137 -1.01 0.28 16.75
CA SER A 137 -1.52 1.65 16.55
C SER A 137 -0.76 2.38 15.45
N MET A 138 -1.46 2.76 14.37
CA MET A 138 -1.12 3.99 13.65
C MET A 138 -2.34 4.52 12.89
N TYR A 139 -3.16 5.29 13.60
CA TYR A 139 -3.89 6.44 13.05
C TYR A 139 -3.00 7.68 13.30
N PRO A 140 -2.86 8.63 12.36
CA PRO A 140 -2.39 9.97 12.68
C PRO A 140 -3.58 10.80 13.19
N GLU A 141 -3.52 11.25 14.45
CA GLU A 141 -4.34 12.39 14.90
C GLU A 141 -3.62 13.67 14.51
N ASP A 142 -4.18 14.40 13.54
CA ASP A 142 -3.85 15.80 13.27
C ASP A 142 -4.34 16.66 14.44
N THR A 143 -3.41 17.19 15.24
CA THR A 143 -3.68 18.33 16.14
C THR A 143 -2.74 19.49 15.79
N ALA A 144 -3.01 20.13 14.66
CA ALA A 144 -2.54 21.49 14.37
C ALA A 144 -3.74 22.46 14.47
N ALA A 145 -4.24 22.66 15.69
CA ALA A 145 -5.09 23.81 15.98
C ALA A 145 -4.21 25.03 16.22
N ASN A 146 -4.28 26.00 15.31
CA ASN A 146 -3.65 27.31 15.41
C ASN A 146 -3.96 27.98 16.76
N LYS A 147 -3.00 27.94 17.69
CA LYS A 147 -3.00 28.81 18.87
C LYS A 147 -2.54 30.19 18.43
N ILE A 148 -3.51 31.06 18.20
CA ILE A 148 -3.33 32.51 18.19
C ILE A 148 -2.76 32.89 19.56
N LEU A 149 -1.47 33.20 19.61
CA LEU A 149 -0.85 33.88 20.75
C LEU A 149 -0.62 35.34 20.35
N THR A 150 -1.57 36.18 20.74
CA THR A 150 -1.38 37.63 20.85
C THR A 150 -0.32 37.92 21.91
N ALA A 151 0.71 38.68 21.54
CA ALA A 151 1.60 39.35 22.49
C ALA A 151 1.82 40.82 22.04
N PRO A 152 2.02 41.76 22.98
CA PRO A 152 1.48 43.11 22.88
C PRO A 152 2.42 44.10 22.20
N THR A 153 1.80 45.10 21.58
CA THR A 153 2.38 46.34 21.09
C THR A 153 3.13 47.10 22.19
N THR A 154 4.41 47.40 21.96
CA THR A 154 5.12 48.52 22.58
C THR A 154 5.47 49.57 21.53
N LYS A 155 5.00 50.79 21.80
CA LYS A 155 5.22 52.00 21.02
C LYS A 155 6.71 52.36 20.98
N SER A 156 7.22 52.69 19.80
CA SER A 156 8.35 53.61 19.66
C SER A 156 8.08 54.55 18.49
N LYS A 157 8.20 55.85 18.80
CA LYS A 157 8.01 56.99 17.91
C LYS A 157 9.21 57.10 16.95
N GLY A 158 8.94 57.41 15.70
CA GLY A 158 9.97 57.74 14.71
C GLY A 158 9.34 58.41 13.49
N GLN A 159 9.17 59.72 13.60
CA GLN A 159 8.58 60.61 12.62
C GLN A 159 9.60 60.95 11.54
N LEU A 160 9.29 60.72 10.26
CA LEU A 160 9.81 61.57 9.18
C LEU A 160 8.73 61.75 8.11
N ARG A 161 8.21 62.98 8.04
CA ARG A 161 7.32 63.48 7.00
C ARG A 161 8.09 63.65 5.69
N SER A 162 7.51 63.21 4.59
CA SER A 162 7.63 63.88 3.30
C SER A 162 6.32 63.69 2.55
N THR A 163 5.54 64.77 2.53
CA THR A 163 4.34 64.98 1.74
C THR A 163 4.72 65.16 0.27
N PHE A 164 4.21 64.34 -0.63
CA PHE A 164 3.84 64.82 -1.97
C PHE A 164 2.53 64.17 -2.42
N SER A 165 1.52 65.03 -2.52
CA SER A 165 0.21 64.78 -3.10
C SER A 165 0.32 64.90 -4.62
N SER A 166 -0.09 63.86 -5.36
CA SER A 166 -0.73 64.03 -6.66
C SER A 166 -1.59 62.79 -6.96
N LYS A 167 -2.91 63.00 -7.08
CA LYS A 167 -3.86 62.09 -7.76
C LYS A 167 -4.00 62.58 -9.22
N PRO A 168 -4.68 61.85 -10.11
CA PRO A 168 -4.38 60.50 -10.61
C PRO A 168 -4.33 60.50 -12.16
N LEU A 169 -3.63 59.55 -12.79
CA LEU A 169 -3.90 59.21 -14.18
C LEU A 169 -4.49 57.80 -14.22
N GLN A 170 -5.80 57.73 -14.47
CA GLN A 170 -6.49 56.48 -14.73
C GLN A 170 -6.07 55.95 -16.09
N ILE A 171 -5.40 54.79 -16.10
CA ILE A 171 -5.45 53.87 -17.22
C ILE A 171 -6.15 52.62 -16.72
N THR A 172 -7.40 52.50 -17.12
CA THR A 172 -8.29 51.38 -16.88
C THR A 172 -7.72 50.15 -17.58
N THR A 173 -7.22 49.19 -16.82
CA THR A 173 -7.21 47.80 -17.27
C THR A 173 -7.56 46.93 -16.08
N GLN A 174 -8.85 46.59 -15.99
CA GLN A 174 -9.35 45.52 -15.13
C GLN A 174 -8.71 44.20 -15.57
N ARG A 175 -7.51 43.90 -15.07
CA ARG A 175 -7.15 42.50 -14.84
C ARG A 175 -7.84 42.09 -13.56
N LYS A 176 -8.99 41.45 -13.75
CA LYS A 176 -9.60 40.54 -12.78
C LYS A 176 -8.48 39.59 -12.36
N ILE A 177 -7.88 39.84 -11.20
CA ILE A 177 -7.06 38.84 -10.52
C ILE A 177 -8.09 37.81 -10.08
N GLU A 178 -8.30 36.80 -10.94
CA GLU A 178 -9.08 35.63 -10.60
C GLU A 178 -8.47 35.02 -9.34
N GLY A 179 -9.37 34.65 -8.44
CA GLY A 179 -9.07 34.36 -7.05
C GLY A 179 -7.95 33.36 -6.89
N VAL A 180 -7.15 33.61 -5.86
CA VAL A 180 -6.32 32.60 -5.21
C VAL A 180 -7.24 31.41 -4.91
N ASP A 181 -7.14 30.36 -5.73
CA ASP A 181 -7.89 29.12 -5.55
C ASP A 181 -7.56 28.59 -4.15
N ARG A 182 -8.60 28.45 -3.33
CA ARG A 182 -8.51 27.69 -2.08
C ARG A 182 -7.88 26.34 -2.39
N GLU A 183 -6.87 25.93 -1.63
CA GLU A 183 -6.38 24.55 -1.63
C GLU A 183 -7.59 23.61 -1.68
N THR A 184 -7.82 23.00 -2.84
CA THR A 184 -8.97 22.13 -3.06
C THR A 184 -8.73 20.85 -2.27
N LEU A 185 -9.18 20.86 -1.02
CA LEU A 185 -9.24 19.69 -0.16
C LEU A 185 -9.93 18.54 -0.90
N ASP A 186 -9.40 17.32 -0.75
CA ASP A 186 -10.00 16.11 -1.32
C ASP A 186 -11.47 16.00 -0.86
N PRO A 187 -12.46 16.11 -1.76
CA PRO A 187 -13.88 16.12 -1.38
C PRO A 187 -14.36 14.76 -0.86
N LEU A 188 -13.51 13.73 -0.92
CA LEU A 188 -13.77 12.36 -0.48
C LEU A 188 -13.21 12.07 0.92
N ILE A 189 -12.71 13.07 1.64
CA ILE A 189 -12.33 12.92 3.05
C ILE A 189 -13.60 12.93 3.92
N PRO A 190 -13.90 11.85 4.67
CA PRO A 190 -15.05 11.82 5.56
C PRO A 190 -14.83 12.74 6.78
N PRO A 191 -15.90 13.29 7.38
CA PRO A 191 -15.78 14.09 8.59
C PRO A 191 -15.25 13.26 9.77
N PHE A 192 -14.42 13.88 10.60
CA PHE A 192 -13.81 13.25 11.76
C PHE A 192 -14.85 13.01 12.88
N ASN A 193 -14.66 11.92 13.64
CA ASN A 193 -15.43 11.59 14.85
C ASN A 193 -16.96 11.54 14.70
N VAL A 194 -17.46 11.24 13.50
CA VAL A 194 -18.89 11.01 13.27
C VAL A 194 -19.27 9.53 13.33
N THR A 195 -20.54 9.27 13.64
CA THR A 195 -21.14 7.93 13.59
C THR A 195 -21.22 7.40 12.16
N ARG A 196 -21.49 6.09 12.01
CA ARG A 196 -21.72 5.46 10.71
C ARG A 196 -22.88 6.11 9.94
N LEU A 197 -23.99 6.41 10.62
CA LEU A 197 -25.19 6.98 9.99
C LEU A 197 -24.93 8.41 9.50
N GLU A 198 -24.25 9.23 10.31
CA GLU A 198 -23.88 10.60 9.92
C GLU A 198 -22.91 10.61 8.73
N ARG A 199 -21.96 9.68 8.69
CA ARG A 199 -21.03 9.56 7.57
C ARG A 199 -21.71 9.13 6.27
N ILE A 200 -22.66 8.21 6.35
CA ILE A 200 -23.49 7.82 5.19
C ILE A 200 -24.28 9.04 4.70
N ALA A 201 -24.94 9.76 5.60
CA ALA A 201 -25.73 10.95 5.25
C ALA A 201 -24.84 12.06 4.64
N TRP A 202 -23.64 12.27 5.19
CA TRP A 202 -22.63 13.17 4.62
C TRP A 202 -22.29 12.78 3.18
N PHE A 203 -21.98 11.50 2.94
CA PHE A 203 -21.61 11.03 1.62
C PHE A 203 -22.75 11.16 0.62
N GLN A 204 -23.98 10.81 1.01
CA GLN A 204 -25.17 10.98 0.17
C GLN A 204 -25.39 12.44 -0.24
N LYS A 205 -25.14 13.39 0.69
CA LYS A 205 -25.21 14.82 0.39
C LYS A 205 -24.12 15.26 -0.60
N LYS A 206 -22.94 14.65 -0.55
CA LYS A 206 -21.81 14.94 -1.44
C LYS A 206 -21.90 14.29 -2.81
N LEU A 207 -22.54 13.13 -2.90
CA LEU A 207 -22.62 12.33 -4.12
C LEU A 207 -22.99 13.11 -5.40
N PRO A 208 -23.96 14.05 -5.41
CA PRO A 208 -24.31 14.82 -6.61
C PRO A 208 -23.20 15.75 -7.13
N GLU A 209 -22.24 16.12 -6.29
CA GLU A 209 -21.10 16.97 -6.66
C GLU A 209 -19.96 16.12 -7.28
N LEU A 210 -19.95 14.81 -7.04
CA LEU A 210 -18.85 13.92 -7.40
C LEU A 210 -19.01 13.39 -8.83
N GLY A 211 -18.35 14.04 -9.79
CA GLY A 211 -18.37 13.65 -11.20
C GLY A 211 -18.02 12.18 -11.46
N LEU A 212 -17.11 11.61 -10.66
CA LEU A 212 -16.67 10.21 -10.74
C LEU A 212 -17.82 9.18 -10.64
N PHE A 213 -18.89 9.51 -9.92
CA PHE A 213 -20.00 8.59 -9.64
C PHE A 213 -21.17 8.73 -10.63
N LYS A 214 -21.17 9.78 -11.44
CA LYS A 214 -22.25 10.05 -12.40
C LYS A 214 -22.06 9.11 -13.59
N SER A 215 -23.06 8.27 -13.85
CA SER A 215 -23.17 7.67 -15.18
C SER A 215 -23.66 8.79 -16.08
N SER A 216 -22.81 9.17 -17.01
CA SER A 216 -23.16 10.18 -17.98
C SER A 216 -23.89 9.48 -19.14
N ASN A 217 -24.79 10.17 -19.86
CA ASN A 217 -25.22 9.68 -21.19
C ASN A 217 -24.02 9.56 -22.17
N PHE A 218 -22.82 9.98 -21.73
CA PHE A 218 -21.51 9.86 -22.37
C PHE A 218 -20.76 8.58 -21.93
N ASN A 219 -21.45 7.48 -21.60
CA ASN A 219 -20.83 6.15 -21.47
C ASN A 219 -19.96 5.80 -22.70
N SER A 220 -20.23 6.42 -23.85
CA SER A 220 -19.39 6.37 -25.05
C SER A 220 -18.05 7.10 -24.86
N GLN A 221 -18.01 8.32 -24.28
CA GLN A 221 -16.80 9.16 -24.31
C GLN A 221 -15.59 8.53 -23.58
N PHE A 222 -15.74 8.02 -22.36
CA PHE A 222 -14.60 7.40 -21.66
C PHE A 222 -14.11 6.16 -22.41
N HIS A 223 -15.02 5.26 -22.77
CA HIS A 223 -14.68 4.04 -23.49
C HIS A 223 -14.06 4.34 -24.86
N ASP A 224 -14.63 5.27 -25.62
CA ASP A 224 -14.13 5.72 -26.92
C ASP A 224 -12.76 6.38 -26.79
N GLN A 225 -12.49 7.13 -25.71
CA GLN A 225 -11.17 7.68 -25.43
C GLN A 225 -10.16 6.56 -25.13
N VAL A 226 -10.54 5.53 -24.37
CA VAL A 226 -9.68 4.37 -24.12
C VAL A 226 -9.37 3.63 -25.43
N LEU A 227 -10.40 3.30 -26.22
CA LEU A 227 -10.22 2.60 -27.49
C LEU A 227 -9.45 3.43 -28.52
N GLY A 228 -9.74 4.74 -28.62
CA GLY A 228 -9.03 5.66 -29.49
C GLY A 228 -7.56 5.81 -29.12
N PHE A 229 -7.26 5.80 -27.82
CA PHE A 229 -5.88 5.74 -27.33
C PHE A 229 -5.25 4.39 -27.66
N PHE A 230 -5.99 3.29 -27.53
CA PHE A 230 -5.57 1.91 -27.81
C PHE A 230 -5.27 1.62 -29.29
N ASN A 231 -5.83 2.39 -30.21
CA ASN A 231 -5.54 2.27 -31.65
C ASN A 231 -4.19 2.87 -32.06
N SER A 232 -3.36 3.34 -31.11
CA SER A 232 -2.01 3.81 -31.39
C SER A 232 -0.98 2.67 -31.43
N SER A 233 0.16 2.88 -32.09
CA SER A 233 1.19 1.86 -32.37
C SER A 233 2.06 1.50 -31.15
N CYS A 234 1.46 1.37 -29.97
CA CYS A 234 2.15 1.15 -28.70
C CYS A 234 2.53 -0.32 -28.54
N THR A 235 3.68 -0.57 -27.90
CA THR A 235 4.10 -1.93 -27.58
C THR A 235 3.52 -2.42 -26.26
N ILE A 236 3.09 -1.50 -25.39
CA ILE A 236 2.54 -1.79 -24.07
C ILE A 236 1.70 -0.62 -23.56
N TRP A 237 0.67 -0.93 -22.77
CA TRP A 237 -0.30 0.03 -22.23
C TRP A 237 -0.13 0.13 -20.71
N TYR A 238 0.08 1.36 -20.24
CA TYR A 238 0.20 1.70 -18.83
C TYR A 238 -1.01 2.51 -18.37
N PHE A 239 -1.45 2.22 -17.16
CA PHE A 239 -2.46 2.95 -16.43
C PHE A 239 -1.86 3.47 -15.13
N MET A 240 -2.07 4.76 -14.88
CA MET A 240 -1.84 5.38 -13.58
C MET A 240 -3.12 6.07 -13.12
N LEU A 241 -3.25 6.30 -11.81
CA LEU A 241 -4.42 6.95 -11.24
C LEU A 241 -4.01 8.16 -10.40
N TRP A 242 -4.68 9.30 -10.64
CA TRP A 242 -4.47 10.54 -9.90
C TRP A 242 -5.81 11.21 -9.57
N LEU A 243 -6.29 11.03 -8.34
CA LEU A 243 -7.56 11.62 -7.87
C LEU A 243 -7.37 12.96 -7.15
N SER A 244 -6.13 13.37 -6.87
CA SER A 244 -5.80 14.65 -6.24
C SER A 244 -5.91 15.83 -7.22
N PRO A 245 -5.90 17.08 -6.75
CA PRO A 245 -5.90 18.26 -7.63
C PRO A 245 -4.70 18.28 -8.60
N ALA A 246 -4.88 18.87 -9.79
CA ALA A 246 -3.82 18.95 -10.80
C ALA A 246 -2.62 19.78 -10.32
N GLN A 247 -2.87 20.81 -9.51
CA GLN A 247 -1.85 21.66 -8.87
C GLN A 247 -0.87 20.85 -8.03
N SER A 248 -1.34 19.78 -7.40
CA SER A 248 -0.51 18.91 -6.55
C SER A 248 0.29 17.87 -7.33
N PHE A 249 0.11 17.76 -8.66
CA PHE A 249 0.92 16.89 -9.50
C PHE A 249 2.26 17.58 -9.77
N GLY A 250 3.19 17.37 -8.85
CA GLY A 250 4.43 18.13 -8.77
C GLY A 250 5.58 17.55 -9.61
N PRO A 251 6.80 18.10 -9.41
CA PRO A 251 8.00 17.64 -10.11
C PRO A 251 8.33 16.17 -9.86
N ARG A 252 8.00 15.65 -8.67
CA ARG A 252 8.24 14.25 -8.30
C ARG A 252 7.38 13.30 -9.12
N GLU A 253 6.07 13.55 -9.17
CA GLU A 253 5.11 12.77 -9.97
C GLU A 253 5.41 12.89 -11.46
N PHE A 254 5.81 14.09 -11.93
CA PHE A 254 6.27 14.26 -13.30
C PHE A 254 7.52 13.44 -13.60
N SER A 255 8.51 13.43 -12.68
CA SER A 255 9.74 12.62 -12.84
C SER A 255 9.46 11.13 -12.87
N ALA A 256 8.46 10.66 -12.13
CA ALA A 256 8.00 9.27 -12.19
C ALA A 256 7.44 8.94 -13.58
N VAL A 257 6.57 9.78 -14.14
CA VAL A 257 6.08 9.62 -15.51
C VAL A 257 7.19 9.72 -16.55
N ASP A 258 8.14 10.64 -16.39
CA ASP A 258 9.26 10.78 -17.32
C ASP A 258 10.18 9.54 -17.29
N SER A 259 10.42 8.96 -16.11
CA SER A 259 11.18 7.72 -15.97
C SER A 259 10.51 6.54 -16.68
N LEU A 260 9.17 6.48 -16.70
CA LEU A 260 8.42 5.50 -17.48
C LEU A 260 8.74 5.63 -18.97
N PHE A 261 8.72 6.84 -19.52
CA PHE A 261 9.00 7.06 -20.93
C PHE A 261 10.48 6.90 -21.30
N LYS A 262 11.39 7.08 -20.35
CA LYS A 262 12.80 6.65 -20.52
C LYS A 262 12.90 5.14 -20.67
N ALA A 263 12.25 4.39 -19.78
CA ALA A 263 12.33 2.95 -19.71
C ALA A 263 11.53 2.27 -20.84
N SER A 264 10.38 2.82 -21.21
CA SER A 264 9.48 2.33 -22.26
C SER A 264 9.10 3.45 -23.24
N PRO A 265 10.00 3.83 -24.17
CA PRO A 265 9.75 4.94 -25.11
C PRO A 265 8.58 4.71 -26.09
N LYS A 266 8.20 3.43 -26.31
CA LYS A 266 7.06 3.03 -27.14
C LYS A 266 5.82 2.63 -26.32
N GLY A 267 5.89 2.78 -24.99
CA GLY A 267 4.77 2.58 -24.10
C GLY A 267 3.79 3.74 -24.17
N CYS A 268 2.53 3.47 -23.86
CA CYS A 268 1.47 4.45 -23.85
C CYS A 268 0.82 4.55 -22.49
N LEU A 269 0.83 5.74 -21.90
CA LEU A 269 0.36 5.99 -20.56
C LEU A 269 -1.00 6.69 -20.57
N MET A 270 -2.00 6.03 -20.01
CA MET A 270 -3.26 6.66 -19.64
C MET A 270 -3.27 6.99 -18.16
N ILE A 271 -3.48 8.27 -17.82
CA ILE A 271 -3.65 8.72 -16.44
C ILE A 271 -5.15 8.91 -16.18
N LEU A 272 -5.72 8.03 -15.38
CA LEU A 272 -7.09 8.14 -14.91
C LEU A 272 -7.14 9.29 -13.89
N SER A 273 -7.64 10.45 -14.29
CA SER A 273 -7.64 11.65 -13.46
C SER A 273 -8.64 12.70 -13.93
N PRO A 274 -9.67 13.00 -13.13
CA PRO A 274 -10.59 14.10 -13.44
C PRO A 274 -9.87 15.47 -13.47
N SER A 275 -8.89 15.68 -12.59
CA SER A 275 -8.20 16.96 -12.46
C SER A 275 -7.15 17.17 -13.56
N LEU A 276 -6.44 16.12 -13.97
CA LEU A 276 -5.48 16.21 -15.08
C LEU A 276 -6.17 16.18 -16.45
N ASN A 277 -7.41 15.68 -16.55
CA ASN A 277 -8.27 15.86 -17.72
C ASN A 277 -8.85 17.29 -17.79
N SER A 278 -7.96 18.29 -17.77
CA SER A 278 -8.28 19.71 -17.78
C SER A 278 -7.23 20.49 -18.56
N ARG A 279 -7.48 21.78 -18.83
CA ARG A 279 -6.47 22.66 -19.48
C ARG A 279 -5.18 22.75 -18.67
N GLN A 280 -5.28 22.73 -17.34
CA GLN A 280 -4.10 22.75 -16.47
C GLN A 280 -3.34 21.44 -16.53
N GLY A 281 -4.03 20.30 -16.42
CA GLY A 281 -3.39 19.00 -16.56
C GLY A 281 -2.73 18.81 -17.93
N TYR A 282 -3.37 19.29 -18.99
CA TYR A 282 -2.74 19.35 -20.31
C TYR A 282 -1.42 20.14 -20.29
N ARG A 283 -1.35 21.31 -19.64
CA ARG A 283 -0.10 22.08 -19.52
C ARG A 283 0.97 21.33 -18.75
N ILE A 284 0.60 20.61 -17.69
CA ILE A 284 1.52 19.78 -16.90
C ILE A 284 2.11 18.66 -17.76
N LEU A 285 1.28 17.98 -18.56
CA LEU A 285 1.69 16.85 -19.40
C LEU A 285 2.28 17.28 -20.75
N LYS A 286 2.07 18.53 -21.18
CA LYS A 286 2.51 19.06 -22.47
C LYS A 286 3.98 18.78 -22.78
N PRO A 287 4.94 18.92 -21.85
CA PRO A 287 6.34 18.64 -22.17
C PRO A 287 6.59 17.19 -22.62
N LEU A 288 5.85 16.21 -22.08
CA LEU A 288 5.93 14.81 -22.52
C LEU A 288 5.31 14.63 -23.91
N ILE A 289 4.15 15.25 -24.14
CA ILE A 289 3.43 15.20 -25.43
C ILE A 289 4.28 15.84 -26.54
N ASP A 290 4.86 17.01 -26.27
CA ASP A 290 5.77 17.71 -27.20
C ASP A 290 7.04 16.89 -27.47
N GLY A 291 7.49 16.12 -26.47
CA GLY A 291 8.58 15.15 -26.60
C GLY A 291 8.24 13.92 -27.45
N GLY A 292 7.01 13.82 -27.98
CA GLY A 292 6.55 12.73 -28.82
C GLY A 292 6.01 11.52 -28.04
N PHE A 293 5.97 11.60 -26.71
CA PHE A 293 5.46 10.52 -25.87
C PHE A 293 3.94 10.47 -25.88
N LYS A 294 3.40 9.25 -25.76
CA LYS A 294 1.96 8.99 -25.76
C LYS A 294 1.44 8.96 -24.34
N VAL A 295 1.02 10.13 -23.86
CA VAL A 295 0.34 10.29 -22.57
C VAL A 295 -1.02 10.95 -22.75
N LEU A 296 -2.05 10.42 -22.08
CA LEU A 296 -3.40 10.99 -22.09
C LEU A 296 -3.98 10.93 -20.68
N ALA A 297 -4.50 12.06 -20.19
CA ALA A 297 -5.32 12.07 -18.98
C ALA A 297 -6.80 11.96 -19.35
N VAL A 298 -7.55 11.10 -18.67
CA VAL A 298 -8.99 10.91 -18.87
C VAL A 298 -9.72 10.85 -17.55
N THR A 299 -10.95 11.36 -17.49
CA THR A 299 -11.81 11.20 -16.32
C THR A 299 -12.36 9.77 -16.31
N PRO A 300 -12.08 8.95 -15.28
CA PRO A 300 -12.64 7.60 -15.23
C PRO A 300 -14.16 7.63 -15.00
N ASP A 301 -14.89 6.77 -15.70
CA ASP A 301 -16.31 6.53 -15.46
C ASP A 301 -16.47 5.29 -14.56
N LEU A 302 -16.64 5.52 -13.26
CA LEU A 302 -16.71 4.43 -12.28
C LEU A 302 -17.91 3.49 -12.53
N PRO A 303 -19.15 3.98 -12.78
CA PRO A 303 -20.27 3.12 -13.17
C PRO A 303 -19.94 2.21 -14.37
N PHE A 304 -19.34 2.75 -15.43
CA PHE A 304 -18.93 1.95 -16.59
C PHE A 304 -17.89 0.90 -16.19
N LEU A 305 -16.87 1.29 -15.42
CA LEU A 305 -15.76 0.42 -15.00
C LEU A 305 -16.22 -0.77 -14.14
N VAL A 306 -17.25 -0.61 -13.32
CA VAL A 306 -17.76 -1.72 -12.49
C VAL A 306 -18.92 -2.48 -13.12
N LYS A 307 -19.52 -1.96 -14.19
CA LYS A 307 -20.66 -2.60 -14.87
C LYS A 307 -20.33 -4.03 -15.32
N ASN A 308 -21.25 -4.94 -15.05
CA ASN A 308 -21.13 -6.38 -15.28
C ASN A 308 -19.94 -7.01 -14.53
N THR A 309 -19.62 -6.50 -13.35
CA THR A 309 -18.63 -7.08 -12.44
C THR A 309 -19.24 -7.23 -11.04
N PRO A 310 -18.67 -8.07 -10.16
CA PRO A 310 -19.13 -8.18 -8.77
C PRO A 310 -19.15 -6.85 -8.00
N ALA A 311 -18.35 -5.87 -8.40
CA ALA A 311 -18.28 -4.56 -7.75
C ALA A 311 -19.45 -3.61 -8.10
N GLU A 312 -20.30 -3.95 -9.08
CA GLU A 312 -21.47 -3.14 -9.44
C GLU A 312 -22.43 -2.98 -8.27
N GLY A 313 -22.77 -4.09 -7.60
CA GLY A 313 -23.67 -4.08 -6.44
C GLY A 313 -23.10 -3.26 -5.27
N TRP A 314 -21.79 -3.29 -5.06
CA TRP A 314 -21.13 -2.45 -4.05
C TRP A 314 -21.31 -0.97 -4.35
N LEU A 315 -21.14 -0.55 -5.61
CA LEU A 315 -21.33 0.85 -6.01
C LEU A 315 -22.78 1.28 -5.79
N ASP A 316 -23.75 0.43 -6.11
CA ASP A 316 -25.17 0.70 -5.91
C ASP A 316 -25.56 0.81 -4.43
N GLU A 317 -25.01 -0.05 -3.58
CA GLU A 317 -25.18 0.05 -2.14
C GLU A 317 -24.58 1.33 -1.56
N LEU A 318 -23.39 1.71 -2.04
CA LEU A 318 -22.72 2.94 -1.63
C LEU A 318 -23.54 4.18 -2.04
N LYS A 319 -24.04 4.22 -3.27
CA LYS A 319 -24.89 5.31 -3.77
C LYS A 319 -26.22 5.42 -3.04
N ARG A 320 -26.86 4.29 -2.73
CA ARG A 320 -28.13 4.24 -1.98
C ARG A 320 -27.96 4.52 -0.48
N GLY A 321 -26.73 4.55 0.03
CA GLY A 321 -26.43 4.75 1.45
C GLY A 321 -26.67 3.52 2.32
N SER A 322 -26.75 2.32 1.73
CA SER A 322 -26.75 1.06 2.50
C SER A 322 -25.33 0.58 2.82
N LYS A 323 -24.33 1.01 2.04
CA LYS A 323 -22.90 0.84 2.36
C LYS A 323 -22.31 2.10 2.99
N ASP A 324 -21.54 1.90 4.04
CA ASP A 324 -20.77 2.95 4.70
C ASP A 324 -19.46 3.20 3.92
N PRO A 325 -19.13 4.44 3.51
CA PRO A 325 -17.87 4.75 2.83
C PRO A 325 -16.64 4.56 3.73
N GLY A 326 -16.82 4.56 5.05
CA GLY A 326 -15.80 4.33 6.05
C GLY A 326 -14.96 5.56 6.43
N LYS A 327 -14.15 5.44 7.49
CA LYS A 327 -13.40 6.55 8.10
C LYS A 327 -12.15 6.98 7.33
N ILE A 328 -11.66 6.15 6.42
CA ILE A 328 -10.50 6.47 5.59
C ILE A 328 -10.98 7.24 4.35
N PRO A 329 -10.21 8.22 3.85
CA PRO A 329 -10.55 8.92 2.62
C PRO A 329 -11.00 7.97 1.52
N LEU A 330 -12.21 8.19 0.99
CA LEU A 330 -12.83 7.29 0.04
C LEU A 330 -12.01 7.23 -1.27
N SER A 331 -11.26 8.29 -1.60
CA SER A 331 -10.30 8.33 -2.71
C SER A 331 -9.29 7.17 -2.66
N TYR A 332 -8.81 6.75 -1.48
CA TYR A 332 -7.90 5.61 -1.35
C TYR A 332 -8.59 4.29 -1.70
N ASN A 333 -9.83 4.11 -1.25
CA ASN A 333 -10.62 2.92 -1.52
C ASN A 333 -11.06 2.85 -2.99
N LEU A 334 -11.48 3.97 -3.57
CA LEU A 334 -11.77 4.07 -5.00
C LEU A 334 -10.53 3.80 -5.84
N SER A 335 -9.35 4.21 -5.36
CA SER A 335 -8.10 3.91 -6.06
C SER A 335 -7.79 2.42 -6.11
N ASN A 336 -8.10 1.68 -5.04
CA ASN A 336 -7.99 0.22 -5.03
C ASN A 336 -9.03 -0.44 -5.94
N LEU A 337 -10.25 0.09 -6.03
CA LEU A 337 -11.27 -0.45 -6.93
C LEU A 337 -10.95 -0.17 -8.41
N ILE A 338 -10.63 1.07 -8.76
CA ILE A 338 -10.43 1.51 -10.15
C ILE A 338 -9.24 0.77 -10.77
N ARG A 339 -8.14 0.56 -10.03
CA ARG A 339 -6.96 -0.18 -10.54
C ARG A 339 -7.28 -1.64 -10.89
N LEU A 340 -8.21 -2.26 -10.17
CA LEU A 340 -8.66 -3.63 -10.44
C LEU A 340 -9.61 -3.64 -11.64
N ALA A 341 -10.58 -2.72 -11.64
CA ALA A 341 -11.60 -2.65 -12.68
C ALA A 341 -11.04 -2.28 -14.06
N ILE A 342 -10.07 -1.35 -14.12
CA ILE A 342 -9.44 -0.96 -15.38
C ILE A 342 -8.66 -2.13 -15.99
N LEU A 343 -7.88 -2.87 -15.19
CA LEU A 343 -7.17 -4.05 -15.65
C LEU A 343 -8.13 -5.16 -16.04
N TYR A 344 -9.25 -5.33 -15.32
CA TYR A 344 -10.24 -6.35 -15.67
C TYR A 344 -10.84 -6.08 -17.06
N LYS A 345 -11.15 -4.82 -17.38
CA LYS A 345 -11.77 -4.47 -18.67
C LYS A 345 -10.80 -4.38 -19.83
N TYR A 346 -9.57 -3.94 -19.59
CA TYR A 346 -8.65 -3.55 -20.66
C TYR A 346 -7.29 -4.23 -20.61
N GLY A 347 -6.98 -4.95 -19.53
CA GLY A 347 -5.65 -5.54 -19.32
C GLY A 347 -4.56 -4.48 -19.22
N GLY A 348 -3.33 -4.88 -19.54
CA GLY A 348 -2.16 -3.99 -19.55
C GLY A 348 -1.45 -3.93 -18.19
N VAL A 349 -0.83 -2.79 -17.92
CA VAL A 349 -0.03 -2.53 -16.71
C VAL A 349 -0.68 -1.43 -15.89
N TYR A 350 -0.97 -1.68 -14.62
CA TYR A 350 -1.26 -0.63 -13.65
C TYR A 350 -0.01 -0.35 -12.80
N LEU A 351 0.29 0.95 -12.62
CA LEU A 351 1.29 1.45 -11.69
C LEU A 351 0.69 2.58 -10.85
N ASP A 352 1.01 2.64 -9.56
CA ASP A 352 0.83 3.88 -8.81
C ASP A 352 1.74 4.98 -9.40
N VAL A 353 1.35 6.25 -9.28
CA VAL A 353 2.10 7.38 -9.88
C VAL A 353 3.49 7.56 -9.26
N ASP A 354 3.69 7.07 -8.04
CA ASP A 354 4.92 7.22 -7.27
C ASP A 354 5.94 6.10 -7.52
N PHE A 355 5.96 5.55 -8.74
CA PHE A 355 6.98 4.61 -9.19
C PHE A 355 8.04 5.29 -10.05
N ILE A 356 9.32 5.12 -9.69
CA ILE A 356 10.41 5.36 -10.63
C ILE A 356 10.63 4.10 -11.46
N VAL A 357 10.36 4.18 -12.76
CA VAL A 357 10.46 3.05 -13.69
C VAL A 357 11.87 2.97 -14.25
N LEU A 358 12.49 1.79 -14.12
CA LEU A 358 13.87 1.54 -14.54
C LEU A 358 13.98 0.67 -15.79
N LYS A 359 12.96 -0.18 -16.05
CA LYS A 359 12.95 -1.13 -17.17
C LYS A 359 11.58 -1.19 -17.82
N ASP A 360 11.56 -1.56 -19.09
CA ASP A 360 10.34 -1.84 -19.84
C ASP A 360 9.64 -3.12 -19.35
N PHE A 361 8.31 -3.16 -19.46
CA PHE A 361 7.48 -4.24 -18.88
C PHE A 361 6.95 -5.23 -19.94
N THR A 362 7.33 -5.12 -21.22
CA THR A 362 6.80 -5.96 -22.32
C THR A 362 6.99 -7.46 -22.12
N GLY A 363 8.02 -7.87 -21.36
CA GLY A 363 8.27 -9.27 -21.02
C GLY A 363 7.45 -9.83 -19.85
N LEU A 364 6.61 -9.01 -19.20
CA LEU A 364 5.80 -9.41 -18.06
C LEU A 364 4.34 -9.65 -18.48
N ARG A 365 3.72 -10.70 -17.93
CA ARG A 365 2.32 -11.04 -18.17
C ARG A 365 1.75 -11.73 -16.95
N ASN A 366 0.51 -11.40 -16.58
CA ASN A 366 -0.20 -11.92 -15.42
C ASN A 366 0.70 -12.00 -14.18
N ALA A 367 1.30 -10.86 -13.83
CA ALA A 367 2.32 -10.76 -12.82
C ALA A 367 1.97 -9.68 -11.79
N ILE A 368 2.32 -9.96 -10.53
CA ILE A 368 2.12 -9.06 -9.40
C ILE A 368 3.29 -9.14 -8.42
N GLY A 369 3.65 -8.03 -7.79
CA GLY A 369 4.78 -7.99 -6.86
C GLY A 369 4.44 -8.41 -5.44
N ALA A 370 5.27 -9.28 -4.86
CA ALA A 370 5.32 -9.45 -3.42
C ALA A 370 5.94 -8.20 -2.78
N GLN A 371 5.24 -7.55 -1.86
CA GLN A 371 5.76 -6.44 -1.07
C GLN A 371 6.80 -6.92 -0.05
N SER A 372 6.54 -8.07 0.58
CA SER A 372 7.41 -8.62 1.62
C SER A 372 7.43 -10.14 1.57
N ILE A 373 8.50 -10.72 2.10
CA ILE A 373 8.72 -12.16 2.20
C ILE A 373 9.14 -12.52 3.62
N ASP A 374 8.84 -13.74 4.02
CA ASP A 374 9.41 -14.35 5.21
C ASP A 374 10.86 -14.73 4.92
N THR A 375 11.77 -14.34 5.81
CA THR A 375 13.21 -14.52 5.60
C THR A 375 13.64 -15.98 5.65
N SER A 376 12.90 -16.83 6.37
CA SER A 376 13.23 -18.25 6.56
C SER A 376 12.66 -19.14 5.47
N THR A 377 11.37 -19.00 5.17
CA THR A 377 10.64 -19.84 4.20
C THR A 377 10.76 -19.31 2.78
N ARG A 378 11.16 -18.05 2.62
CA ARG A 378 11.21 -17.33 1.33
C ARG A 378 9.85 -17.18 0.64
N LYS A 379 8.76 -17.55 1.32
CA LYS A 379 7.40 -17.29 0.86
C LYS A 379 7.06 -15.81 1.04
N TRP A 380 6.22 -15.28 0.16
CA TRP A 380 5.69 -13.93 0.33
C TRP A 380 4.80 -13.87 1.58
N THR A 381 4.80 -12.71 2.24
CA THR A 381 3.93 -12.42 3.41
C THR A 381 2.94 -11.30 3.12
N ARG A 382 3.20 -10.49 2.09
CA ARG A 382 2.29 -9.48 1.58
C ARG A 382 2.46 -9.36 0.06
N ILE A 383 1.35 -9.30 -0.64
CA ILE A 383 1.27 -8.90 -2.05
C ILE A 383 0.70 -7.48 -2.07
N ASN A 384 1.11 -6.66 -3.03
CA ASN A 384 0.63 -5.28 -3.14
C ASN A 384 0.18 -5.00 -4.57
N GLY A 385 -0.97 -4.33 -4.69
CA GLY A 385 -1.59 -3.95 -5.97
C GLY A 385 -1.10 -2.61 -6.51
N ALA A 386 0.06 -2.12 -6.08
CA ALA A 386 0.66 -0.87 -6.59
C ALA A 386 1.32 -1.07 -7.96
N ALA A 387 1.72 -2.30 -8.31
CA ALA A 387 2.18 -2.69 -9.64
C ALA A 387 1.55 -4.02 -10.04
N MET A 388 0.75 -4.02 -11.11
CA MET A 388 -0.01 -5.19 -11.58
C MET A 388 -0.01 -5.25 -13.10
N ILE A 389 0.28 -6.43 -13.65
CA ILE A 389 0.32 -6.67 -15.09
C ILE A 389 -0.61 -7.83 -15.39
N PHE A 390 -1.68 -7.62 -16.15
CA PHE A 390 -2.66 -8.67 -16.42
C PHE A 390 -3.22 -8.55 -17.82
N ASN A 391 -3.62 -9.68 -18.40
CA ASN A 391 -4.56 -9.61 -19.53
C ASN A 391 -5.93 -9.15 -19.03
N ASP A 392 -6.72 -8.61 -19.94
CA ASP A 392 -8.12 -8.34 -19.70
C ASP A 392 -8.87 -9.64 -19.34
N ASN A 393 -9.97 -9.50 -18.60
CA ASN A 393 -10.84 -10.60 -18.18
C ASN A 393 -10.16 -11.72 -17.37
N HIS A 394 -8.95 -11.48 -16.82
CA HIS A 394 -8.26 -12.48 -16.03
C HIS A 394 -9.09 -12.87 -14.79
N PRO A 395 -9.32 -14.18 -14.50
CA PRO A 395 -10.22 -14.62 -13.43
C PRO A 395 -9.80 -14.09 -12.05
N LEU A 396 -8.50 -13.97 -11.81
CA LEU A 396 -8.00 -13.38 -10.55
C LEU A 396 -8.47 -11.94 -10.32
N LEU A 397 -8.59 -11.13 -11.37
CA LEU A 397 -9.07 -9.75 -11.25
C LEU A 397 -10.57 -9.72 -10.92
N HIS A 398 -11.34 -10.66 -11.46
CA HIS A 398 -12.75 -10.86 -11.07
C HIS A 398 -12.85 -11.20 -9.59
N ASP A 399 -12.03 -12.13 -9.08
CA ASP A 399 -12.03 -12.52 -7.67
C ASP A 399 -11.58 -11.39 -6.74
N PHE A 400 -10.66 -10.52 -7.19
CA PHE A 400 -10.32 -9.30 -6.46
C PHE A 400 -11.50 -8.32 -6.38
N LEU A 401 -12.25 -8.13 -7.47
CA LEU A 401 -13.44 -7.28 -7.50
C LEU A 401 -14.55 -7.84 -6.61
N GLU A 402 -14.73 -9.17 -6.59
CA GLU A 402 -15.67 -9.85 -5.71
C GLU A 402 -15.29 -9.69 -4.23
N GLU A 403 -14.02 -9.96 -3.88
CA GLU A 403 -13.53 -9.78 -2.51
C GLU A 403 -13.69 -8.31 -2.07
N PHE A 404 -13.45 -7.35 -2.96
CA PHE A 404 -13.65 -5.92 -2.68
C PHE A 404 -15.11 -5.65 -2.31
N ALA A 405 -16.05 -6.13 -3.13
CA ALA A 405 -17.48 -5.89 -2.94
C ALA A 405 -18.02 -6.53 -1.65
N LEU A 406 -17.65 -7.80 -1.41
CA LEU A 406 -18.16 -8.62 -0.31
C LEU A 406 -17.58 -8.22 1.05
N THR A 407 -16.29 -7.87 1.09
CA THR A 407 -15.57 -7.66 2.34
C THR A 407 -15.23 -6.21 2.62
N PHE A 408 -15.73 -5.27 1.81
CA PHE A 408 -15.43 -3.84 1.92
C PHE A 408 -15.49 -3.33 3.37
N ASP A 409 -14.38 -2.76 3.82
CA ASP A 409 -14.31 -2.02 5.09
C ASP A 409 -13.52 -0.74 4.87
N GLY A 410 -14.23 0.35 4.57
CA GLY A 410 -13.61 1.66 4.36
C GLY A 410 -13.02 2.28 5.62
N SER A 411 -13.08 1.62 6.78
CA SER A 411 -12.50 2.12 8.04
C SER A 411 -11.20 1.42 8.44
N LYS A 412 -10.74 0.44 7.65
CA LYS A 412 -9.50 -0.31 7.92
C LYS A 412 -8.46 -0.07 6.83
N TRP A 413 -7.31 0.48 7.23
CA TRP A 413 -6.26 0.83 6.29
C TRP A 413 -5.65 -0.44 5.65
N GLY A 414 -5.43 -0.40 4.34
CA GLY A 414 -4.93 -1.52 3.56
C GLY A 414 -5.91 -2.68 3.34
N HIS A 415 -7.03 -2.74 4.08
CA HIS A 415 -7.98 -3.87 4.04
C HIS A 415 -8.52 -4.15 2.64
N ASN A 416 -8.87 -3.09 1.90
CA ASN A 416 -9.40 -3.15 0.53
C ASN A 416 -8.31 -3.11 -0.55
N GLY A 417 -7.03 -3.12 -0.16
CA GLY A 417 -5.88 -3.01 -1.07
C GLY A 417 -4.91 -4.19 -0.90
N PRO A 418 -3.68 -3.98 -0.41
CA PRO A 418 -2.69 -5.06 -0.25
C PRO A 418 -3.19 -6.27 0.55
N TYR A 419 -4.06 -6.07 1.55
CA TYR A 419 -4.59 -7.19 2.33
C TYR A 419 -5.63 -8.00 1.55
N LEU A 420 -6.49 -7.34 0.78
CA LEU A 420 -7.44 -7.98 -0.13
C LEU A 420 -6.71 -8.86 -1.15
N VAL A 421 -5.72 -8.28 -1.83
CA VAL A 421 -4.95 -8.98 -2.88
C VAL A 421 -4.26 -10.21 -2.29
N SER A 422 -3.65 -10.08 -1.11
CA SER A 422 -3.06 -11.23 -0.42
C SER A 422 -4.07 -12.31 -0.07
N ARG A 423 -5.25 -11.96 0.50
CA ARG A 423 -6.26 -12.96 0.89
C ARG A 423 -6.73 -13.77 -0.31
N VAL A 424 -6.97 -13.11 -1.45
CA VAL A 424 -7.43 -13.80 -2.66
C VAL A 424 -6.34 -14.71 -3.21
N ILE A 425 -5.09 -14.23 -3.32
CA ILE A 425 -3.96 -15.05 -3.83
C ILE A 425 -3.69 -16.25 -2.90
N GLU A 426 -3.78 -16.07 -1.58
CA GLU A 426 -3.62 -17.16 -0.61
C GLU A 426 -4.68 -18.26 -0.80
N ARG A 427 -5.93 -17.88 -1.07
CA ARG A 427 -7.02 -18.84 -1.33
C ARG A 427 -6.81 -19.66 -2.60
N ILE A 428 -6.12 -19.11 -3.60
CA ILE A 428 -5.90 -19.78 -4.90
C ILE A 428 -4.53 -20.43 -5.05
N GLU A 429 -3.65 -20.43 -4.03
CA GLU A 429 -2.25 -20.95 -4.13
C GLU A 429 -2.20 -22.37 -4.70
N TYR A 430 -3.24 -23.18 -4.48
CA TYR A 430 -3.34 -24.57 -4.97
C TYR A 430 -4.48 -24.79 -5.98
N ALA A 431 -5.16 -23.71 -6.40
CA ALA A 431 -6.26 -23.81 -7.35
C ALA A 431 -5.72 -23.79 -8.79
N PRO A 432 -6.08 -24.75 -9.65
CA PRO A 432 -5.75 -24.69 -11.06
C PRO A 432 -6.53 -23.57 -11.76
N GLY A 433 -6.02 -23.07 -12.89
CA GLY A 433 -6.75 -22.13 -13.76
C GLY A 433 -6.38 -20.66 -13.59
N TYR A 434 -5.47 -20.32 -12.67
CA TYR A 434 -4.90 -18.98 -12.54
C TYR A 434 -3.48 -18.96 -13.08
N ASP A 435 -3.28 -18.36 -14.26
CA ASP A 435 -1.94 -18.06 -14.78
C ASP A 435 -1.41 -16.84 -14.02
N LEU A 436 -0.63 -17.04 -12.95
CA LEU A 436 -0.12 -15.96 -12.12
C LEU A 436 1.36 -16.14 -11.80
N THR A 437 2.15 -15.09 -12.04
CA THR A 437 3.53 -14.99 -11.57
C THR A 437 3.65 -13.99 -10.42
N ILE A 438 4.07 -14.48 -9.25
CA ILE A 438 4.40 -13.61 -8.11
C ILE A 438 5.88 -13.21 -8.20
N LEU A 439 6.11 -11.93 -8.48
CA LEU A 439 7.45 -11.36 -8.61
C LEU A 439 8.05 -11.06 -7.23
N PRO A 440 9.37 -11.26 -7.02
CA PRO A 440 10.02 -11.03 -5.74
C PRO A 440 10.03 -9.53 -5.37
N PRO A 441 10.18 -9.17 -4.08
CA PRO A 441 10.15 -7.77 -3.65
C PRO A 441 11.10 -6.86 -4.39
N LYS A 442 12.33 -7.31 -4.69
CA LYS A 442 13.32 -6.53 -5.44
C LYS A 442 12.83 -5.99 -6.80
N THR A 443 11.79 -6.58 -7.39
CA THR A 443 11.27 -6.19 -8.69
C THR A 443 10.54 -4.85 -8.65
N PHE A 444 9.73 -4.60 -7.61
CA PHE A 444 8.89 -3.39 -7.47
C PHE A 444 9.02 -2.67 -6.11
N TYR A 445 9.44 -3.40 -5.08
CA TYR A 445 9.55 -2.96 -3.68
C TYR A 445 10.97 -3.24 -3.13
N PRO A 446 12.05 -2.77 -3.79
CA PRO A 446 13.42 -3.04 -3.32
C PRO A 446 13.73 -2.38 -1.97
N MET A 447 12.94 -1.37 -1.57
CA MET A 447 13.03 -0.72 -0.27
C MET A 447 11.67 -0.69 0.40
N ASP A 448 11.64 -1.11 1.66
CA ASP A 448 10.43 -1.02 2.48
C ASP A 448 10.14 0.43 2.89
N TRP A 449 8.87 0.72 3.17
CA TRP A 449 8.39 2.06 3.56
C TRP A 449 8.99 2.60 4.86
N ILE A 450 9.61 1.75 5.71
CA ILE A 450 10.29 2.18 6.93
C ILE A 450 11.68 2.73 6.58
N LYS A 451 12.37 2.10 5.63
CA LYS A 451 13.73 2.46 5.20
C LYS A 451 13.78 3.39 3.99
N ILE A 452 12.62 3.72 3.41
CA ILE A 452 12.54 4.49 2.16
C ILE A 452 13.30 5.82 2.21
N ALA A 453 13.33 6.49 3.36
CA ALA A 453 14.03 7.76 3.54
C ALA A 453 15.53 7.68 3.23
N ARG A 454 16.14 6.49 3.34
CA ARG A 454 17.55 6.29 3.03
C ARG A 454 17.86 6.54 1.55
N LEU A 455 16.90 6.33 0.64
CA LEU A 455 17.10 6.59 -0.79
C LEU A 455 17.23 8.09 -1.12
N PHE A 456 16.78 8.96 -0.22
CA PHE A 456 16.64 10.40 -0.44
C PHE A 456 17.79 11.21 0.18
N LYS A 457 18.60 10.58 1.03
CA LYS A 457 19.69 11.24 1.76
C LYS A 457 20.99 11.21 0.99
N LYS A 458 21.75 12.30 1.06
CA LYS A 458 23.12 12.38 0.56
C LYS A 458 24.05 11.54 1.44
N PRO A 459 25.16 11.03 0.91
CA PRO A 459 26.16 10.37 1.73
C PRO A 459 26.95 11.40 2.55
N GLU A 460 27.20 11.11 3.84
CA GLU A 460 28.07 11.91 4.70
C GLU A 460 29.45 11.25 4.89
N THR A 461 29.55 9.96 4.57
CA THR A 461 30.75 9.15 4.73
C THR A 461 31.11 8.38 3.45
N GLU A 462 32.36 7.95 3.35
CA GLU A 462 32.83 7.07 2.26
C GLU A 462 32.04 5.75 2.22
N THR A 463 31.69 5.20 3.40
CA THR A 463 30.88 3.98 3.51
C THR A 463 29.48 4.16 2.96
N GLU A 464 28.87 5.33 3.17
CA GLU A 464 27.55 5.63 2.60
C GLU A 464 27.63 5.90 1.11
N SER A 465 28.68 6.57 0.64
CA SER A 465 28.95 6.77 -0.78
C SER A 465 29.06 5.43 -1.51
N LYS A 466 29.83 4.49 -0.96
CA LYS A 466 29.92 3.12 -1.48
C LYS A 466 28.58 2.40 -1.47
N TRP A 467 27.80 2.54 -0.40
CA TRP A 467 26.47 1.95 -0.33
C TRP A 467 25.53 2.47 -1.42
N ILE A 468 25.58 3.78 -1.75
CA ILE A 468 24.79 4.36 -2.84
C ILE A 468 25.16 3.72 -4.18
N GLU A 469 26.45 3.58 -4.47
CA GLU A 469 26.92 2.93 -5.70
C GLU A 469 26.48 1.47 -5.78
N ASP A 470 26.66 0.71 -4.69
CA ASP A 470 26.22 -0.69 -4.61
C ASP A 470 24.69 -0.81 -4.80
N MET A 471 23.91 0.10 -4.21
CA MET A 471 22.46 0.16 -4.37
C MET A 471 22.06 0.42 -5.83
N LEU A 472 22.69 1.38 -6.51
CA LEU A 472 22.40 1.66 -7.91
C LEU A 472 22.70 0.46 -8.82
N VAL A 473 23.79 -0.26 -8.54
CA VAL A 473 24.12 -1.51 -9.25
C VAL A 473 23.05 -2.59 -9.02
N GLU A 474 22.58 -2.77 -7.78
CA GLU A 474 21.53 -3.73 -7.46
C GLU A 474 20.19 -3.41 -8.15
N LEU A 475 19.79 -2.13 -8.11
CA LEU A 475 18.57 -1.64 -8.77
C LEU A 475 18.62 -1.89 -10.27
N ASN A 476 19.72 -1.49 -10.93
CA ASN A 476 19.89 -1.70 -12.37
C ASN A 476 19.84 -3.19 -12.75
N ARG A 477 20.34 -4.09 -11.89
CA ARG A 477 20.34 -5.54 -12.18
C ARG A 477 18.96 -6.16 -12.09
N SER A 478 18.18 -5.86 -11.05
CA SER A 478 17.04 -6.71 -10.68
C SER A 478 15.69 -6.01 -10.49
N THR A 479 15.67 -4.69 -10.55
CA THR A 479 14.47 -3.88 -10.32
C THR A 479 13.87 -3.41 -11.64
N TYR A 480 12.56 -3.53 -11.78
CA TYR A 480 11.80 -2.98 -12.91
C TYR A 480 11.29 -1.57 -12.61
N ALA A 481 10.82 -1.35 -11.39
CA ALA A 481 10.43 -0.04 -10.90
C ALA A 481 10.58 0.03 -9.38
N ILE A 482 10.68 1.24 -8.82
CA ILE A 482 10.81 1.47 -7.37
C ILE A 482 9.57 2.18 -6.87
N HIS A 483 8.79 1.54 -6.00
CA HIS A 483 7.70 2.19 -5.29
C HIS A 483 8.23 3.14 -4.22
N LEU A 484 7.83 4.41 -4.26
CA LEU A 484 8.34 5.44 -3.34
C LEU A 484 7.51 5.58 -2.06
N TRP A 485 6.32 4.97 -1.98
CA TRP A 485 5.44 5.08 -0.81
C TRP A 485 5.09 6.54 -0.50
N ASN A 486 4.50 7.28 -1.44
CA ASN A 486 4.41 8.76 -1.38
C ASN A 486 3.77 9.29 -0.09
N HIS A 487 2.84 8.56 0.52
CA HIS A 487 2.29 8.90 1.83
C HIS A 487 3.38 9.09 2.92
N ARG A 488 4.50 8.36 2.81
CA ARG A 488 5.66 8.41 3.70
C ARG A 488 6.80 9.28 3.14
N SER A 489 6.94 9.37 1.82
CA SER A 489 8.10 10.03 1.20
C SER A 489 7.84 11.45 0.68
N LYS A 490 6.58 11.90 0.59
CA LYS A 490 6.23 13.19 -0.04
C LYS A 490 6.97 14.39 0.54
N GLU A 491 7.22 14.38 1.86
CA GLU A 491 7.90 15.44 2.60
C GLU A 491 9.43 15.32 2.60
N LEU A 492 9.96 14.23 2.04
CA LEU A 492 11.41 14.02 1.99
C LEU A 492 12.01 14.76 0.79
N MET A 493 12.92 15.69 1.08
CA MET A 493 13.73 16.33 0.05
C MET A 493 14.65 15.31 -0.61
N ILE A 494 14.77 15.38 -1.94
CA ILE A 494 15.79 14.61 -2.67
C ILE A 494 17.09 15.38 -2.51
N GLU A 495 18.01 14.86 -1.69
CA GLU A 495 19.31 15.48 -1.47
C GLU A 495 20.28 15.14 -2.61
N GLU A 496 21.12 16.11 -2.98
CA GLU A 496 22.13 15.95 -4.02
C GLU A 496 23.08 14.78 -3.70
N GLY A 497 23.33 13.93 -4.70
CA GLY A 497 24.17 12.73 -4.56
C GLY A 497 23.47 11.53 -3.95
N SER A 498 22.22 11.65 -3.48
CA SER A 498 21.40 10.52 -3.03
C SER A 498 21.10 9.51 -4.15
N VAL A 499 20.60 8.33 -3.78
CA VAL A 499 20.15 7.32 -4.78
C VAL A 499 19.06 7.92 -5.68
N MET A 500 18.07 8.61 -5.10
CA MET A 500 16.97 9.20 -5.85
C MET A 500 17.43 10.32 -6.78
N ASP A 501 18.37 11.17 -6.34
CA ASP A 501 18.96 12.22 -7.18
C ASP A 501 19.65 11.63 -8.41
N LYS A 502 20.48 10.60 -8.20
CA LYS A 502 21.19 9.89 -9.28
C LYS A 502 20.21 9.19 -10.24
N LEU A 503 19.16 8.57 -9.73
CA LEU A 503 18.14 7.90 -10.55
C LEU A 503 17.34 8.90 -11.38
N ILE A 504 16.77 9.93 -10.76
CA ILE A 504 15.96 10.92 -11.49
C ILE A 504 16.79 11.60 -12.56
N SER A 505 18.04 11.98 -12.25
CA SER A 505 18.96 12.58 -13.22
C SER A 505 19.27 11.64 -14.40
N SER A 506 19.45 10.34 -14.14
CA SER A 506 19.77 9.35 -15.17
C SER A 506 18.57 8.99 -16.06
N PHE A 507 17.36 9.05 -15.49
CA PHE A 507 16.12 8.65 -16.15
C PHE A 507 15.28 9.82 -16.67
N CYS A 508 15.73 11.07 -16.53
CA CYS A 508 15.00 12.21 -17.07
C CYS A 508 15.21 12.36 -18.59
N VAL A 509 14.16 12.23 -19.40
CA VAL A 509 14.22 12.50 -20.85
C VAL A 509 13.94 13.97 -21.13
N ILE A 510 12.92 14.53 -20.50
CA ILE A 510 12.49 15.90 -20.76
C ILE A 510 13.46 16.92 -20.15
N CYS A 511 14.08 16.65 -19.00
CA CYS A 511 15.10 17.54 -18.41
C CYS A 511 16.32 17.67 -19.33
N GLN A 512 16.72 16.58 -19.98
CA GLN A 512 17.92 16.55 -20.83
C GLN A 512 17.71 17.31 -22.15
N GLN A 513 16.48 17.35 -22.67
CA GLN A 513 16.14 18.08 -23.89
C GLN A 513 16.20 19.62 -23.70
N ARG A 514 15.91 20.14 -22.50
CA ARG A 514 16.04 21.57 -22.20
C ARG A 514 17.49 22.07 -22.13
N ASN A 515 18.43 21.20 -21.74
CA ASN A 515 19.86 21.53 -21.73
C ASN A 515 20.52 21.54 -23.13
N LYS A 516 19.79 21.09 -24.16
CA LYS A 516 20.27 21.09 -25.56
C LYS A 516 19.70 22.25 -26.39
N GLN A 517 18.83 23.09 -25.82
CA GLN A 517 18.46 24.36 -26.45
C GLN A 517 19.53 25.42 -26.13
N PRO A 518 20.04 26.17 -27.14
CA PRO A 518 20.96 27.27 -26.86
C PRO A 518 20.27 28.29 -25.94
N PRO A 519 21.02 28.92 -25.01
CA PRO A 519 20.43 29.77 -23.99
C PRO A 519 19.74 30.96 -24.67
N LEU A 520 18.42 30.99 -24.64
CA LEU A 520 17.71 32.26 -24.79
C LEU A 520 18.02 33.09 -23.55
N GLY A 521 18.71 34.19 -23.81
CA GLY A 521 19.13 35.27 -22.93
C GLY A 521 18.58 35.33 -21.51
N THR A 522 19.54 35.56 -20.61
CA THR A 522 19.46 36.17 -19.27
C THR A 522 19.22 35.28 -18.06
N THR A 523 20.14 35.44 -17.11
CA THR A 523 20.38 34.72 -15.85
C THR A 523 19.25 34.80 -14.82
N ILE A 524 18.08 35.32 -15.18
CA ILE A 524 16.94 35.52 -14.26
C ILE A 524 16.03 34.28 -14.21
N ASP A 525 16.02 33.43 -15.24
CA ASP A 525 15.10 32.28 -15.31
C ASP A 525 15.57 31.02 -14.55
N LYS A 526 16.84 30.96 -14.12
CA LYS A 526 17.34 29.82 -13.31
C LYS A 526 16.85 29.83 -11.85
N ILE A 527 16.46 31.01 -11.33
CA ILE A 527 16.05 31.17 -9.92
C ILE A 527 14.51 31.12 -9.77
N LEU A 528 13.76 31.34 -10.85
CA LEU A 528 12.29 31.44 -10.80
C LEU A 528 11.53 30.10 -10.84
N PHE A 529 12.17 28.95 -11.10
CA PHE A 529 11.46 27.67 -11.14
C PHE A 529 11.59 26.81 -9.85
N LEU A 530 12.50 27.16 -8.94
CA LEU A 530 12.59 26.52 -7.62
C LEU A 530 11.60 27.09 -6.60
N ASN A 531 10.96 28.24 -6.90
CA ASN A 531 10.05 28.94 -5.97
C ASN A 531 8.64 29.16 -6.56
N THR A 532 8.23 28.41 -7.58
CA THR A 532 6.85 28.51 -8.12
C THR A 532 6.35 27.19 -8.69
N ILE A 533 6.35 26.15 -7.85
CA ILE A 533 5.39 25.04 -7.90
C ILE A 533 4.89 24.81 -6.49
#